data_AF-A0A0E3R5B9-F1
#
_entry.id   AF-A0A0E3R5B9-F1
#
_cell.length_a   1.000
_cell.length_b   1.000
_cell.length_c   1.000
_cell.angle_alpha   90.00
_cell.angle_beta   90.00
_cell.angle_gamma   90.00
#
_symmetry.space_group_name_H-M   'P 1'
#
loop_
_entity.id
_entity.type
_entity.pdbx_description
1 polymer ?
#
loop_
_entity_poly.entity_id
_entity_poly.type
_entity_poly.pdbx_seq_one_letter_code
_entity_poly.pdbx_strand_id
1 'polypeptide(L)'
;MIAKKLGIGSLFLAMFLVCMAFVPAVSAETLTEDAADTAVEKIKSPVPEPEPTTVPDTMPESPYRYLLEADNEEQEILFSYIENCYVSDEEKKEMKKAMKDIWKRGPDQITEQDNLMLDKVAKSTAEYLNDKYGNVGIKWSGPNMHGDIIHIACIKWGVSTSNAQTANNSAPVPDTWNSGFWQSYNHYYDPVLNTGYAPTNCANRANIAKDYYNSGQYTSAYQHLGYSSHYMADLGNPMHTGKESEQYLNQWVHTSYESYVANNWNTGYNYKNVVQNTGTYYSITNPEQSAKNLASATRSDLNALYDAVFYYPDTFGSDSDVIEITQRVLGKTAKYNMGLVKYVRG
;
A
#
# COMPACT_ATOMS: atom_id res chain seq x y z
N MET A 1 -52.22 15.88 76.90
CA MET A 1 -50.76 16.11 76.74
C MET A 1 -50.14 14.82 76.19
N ILE A 2 -50.37 14.44 74.94
CA ILE A 2 -49.80 14.92 73.67
C ILE A 2 -48.27 14.81 73.59
N ALA A 3 -47.86 13.69 72.97
CA ALA A 3 -46.78 13.47 72.00
C ALA A 3 -45.33 13.84 72.36
N LYS A 4 -44.54 12.79 72.67
CA LYS A 4 -43.09 12.79 72.40
C LYS A 4 -42.86 12.43 70.93
N LYS A 5 -42.12 13.31 70.26
CA LYS A 5 -41.74 13.27 68.85
C LYS A 5 -40.93 12.01 68.51
N LEU A 6 -41.44 11.22 67.56
CA LEU A 6 -40.67 10.27 66.77
C LEU A 6 -39.83 11.05 65.76
N GLY A 7 -38.52 10.83 65.76
CA GLY A 7 -37.57 11.45 64.86
C GLY A 7 -37.80 10.97 63.42
N ILE A 8 -38.11 11.93 62.55
CA ILE A 8 -38.05 11.82 61.10
C ILE A 8 -36.57 11.86 60.72
N GLY A 9 -36.05 10.77 60.17
CA GLY A 9 -34.65 10.69 59.76
C GLY A 9 -34.26 9.35 59.15
N SER A 10 -35.13 8.74 58.34
CA SER A 10 -34.81 7.52 57.59
C SER A 10 -35.51 7.53 56.24
N LEU A 11 -35.33 8.63 55.48
CA LEU A 11 -35.88 8.75 54.12
C LEU A 11 -34.97 9.62 53.23
N PHE A 12 -33.66 9.33 53.22
CA PHE A 12 -32.70 9.85 52.23
C PHE A 12 -31.59 8.84 51.92
N LEU A 13 -31.93 7.55 51.86
CA LEU A 13 -30.99 6.49 51.47
C LEU A 13 -31.57 5.53 50.40
N ALA A 14 -32.48 6.04 49.56
CA ALA A 14 -33.12 5.28 48.49
C ALA A 14 -33.18 6.03 47.15
N MET A 15 -32.33 7.05 46.95
CA MET A 15 -32.30 7.85 45.72
C MET A 15 -30.88 8.18 45.23
N PHE A 16 -29.91 7.27 45.47
CA PHE A 16 -28.54 7.41 44.96
C PHE A 16 -27.96 6.11 44.39
N LEU A 17 -28.82 5.21 43.88
CA LEU A 17 -28.40 3.89 43.37
C LEU A 17 -29.03 3.47 42.03
N VAL A 18 -29.52 4.41 41.21
CA VAL A 18 -29.92 4.10 39.82
C VAL A 18 -29.54 5.24 38.88
N CYS A 19 -28.23 5.45 38.72
CA CYS A 19 -27.65 6.09 37.53
C CYS A 19 -26.33 5.38 37.18
N MET A 20 -26.32 4.04 37.22
CA MET A 20 -25.39 3.30 36.35
C MET A 20 -26.04 3.26 34.99
N ALA A 21 -25.84 4.33 34.21
CA ALA A 21 -25.90 4.19 32.77
C ALA A 21 -24.88 3.10 32.43
N PHE A 22 -25.38 1.95 31.96
CA PHE A 22 -24.57 1.00 31.23
C PHE A 22 -24.02 1.74 30.02
N VAL A 23 -22.86 2.37 30.19
CA VAL A 23 -21.97 2.60 29.06
C VAL A 23 -21.55 1.20 28.66
N PRO A 24 -21.86 0.72 27.44
CA PRO A 24 -21.28 -0.53 26.99
C PRO A 24 -19.78 -0.36 27.13
N ALA A 25 -19.15 -1.22 27.93
CA ALA A 25 -17.72 -1.36 27.91
C ALA A 25 -17.39 -1.72 26.45
N VAL A 26 -16.91 -0.73 25.70
CA VAL A 26 -16.18 -0.99 24.47
C VAL A 26 -15.04 -1.85 24.95
N SER A 27 -15.14 -3.15 24.69
CA SER A 27 -14.03 -4.07 24.85
C SER A 27 -12.90 -3.44 24.06
N ALA A 28 -11.89 -2.92 24.75
CA ALA A 28 -10.67 -2.51 24.09
C ALA A 28 -10.14 -3.77 23.42
N GLU A 29 -10.26 -3.85 22.09
CA GLU A 29 -9.66 -4.94 21.33
C GLU A 29 -8.19 -4.98 21.72
N THR A 30 -7.81 -6.08 22.36
CA THR A 30 -6.43 -6.27 22.78
C THR A 30 -5.64 -6.53 21.53
N LEU A 31 -4.71 -5.63 21.19
CA LEU A 31 -3.85 -5.83 20.02
C LEU A 31 -3.08 -7.14 20.17
N THR A 32 -3.20 -8.01 19.19
CA THR A 32 -2.54 -9.32 19.18
C THR A 32 -1.35 -9.29 18.23
N GLU A 33 -0.24 -9.86 18.67
CA GLU A 33 0.93 -10.03 17.80
C GLU A 33 0.61 -11.11 16.77
N ASP A 34 0.78 -10.77 15.50
CA ASP A 34 0.70 -11.72 14.40
C ASP A 34 2.05 -12.45 14.30
N ALA A 35 2.06 -13.73 14.68
CA ALA A 35 3.27 -14.54 14.79
C ALA A 35 3.92 -14.87 13.43
N ALA A 36 3.31 -14.46 12.31
CA ALA A 36 3.77 -14.79 10.96
C ALA A 36 5.07 -14.08 10.51
N ASP A 37 5.80 -13.36 11.39
CA ASP A 37 7.12 -12.82 11.06
C ASP A 37 8.08 -12.70 12.28
N THR A 38 8.16 -13.75 13.10
CA THR A 38 9.27 -13.88 14.08
C THR A 38 10.37 -14.79 13.57
N ALA A 39 11.29 -14.24 12.77
CA ALA A 39 12.66 -14.74 12.61
C ALA A 39 13.53 -13.54 12.18
N VAL A 40 14.74 -13.30 12.70
CA VAL A 40 15.84 -14.25 12.81
C VAL A 40 16.72 -13.89 14.00
N GLU A 41 16.74 -14.75 15.02
CA GLU A 41 17.95 -14.97 15.80
C GLU A 41 18.73 -16.08 15.07
N LYS A 42 20.00 -15.84 14.76
CA LYS A 42 20.87 -16.81 14.08
C LYS A 42 20.87 -18.15 14.85
N ILE A 43 20.32 -19.23 14.31
CA ILE A 43 20.76 -20.62 14.55
C ILE A 43 20.27 -21.56 13.42
N LYS A 44 21.15 -22.51 13.09
CA LYS A 44 21.10 -23.58 12.10
C LYS A 44 19.76 -24.32 11.97
N SER A 45 19.34 -24.53 10.71
CA SER A 45 18.42 -25.59 10.25
C SER A 45 18.78 -26.96 10.86
N PRO A 46 17.83 -27.89 11.11
CA PRO A 46 16.93 -28.37 10.06
C PRO A 46 15.51 -28.84 10.50
N VAL A 47 14.46 -28.25 9.92
CA VAL A 47 13.20 -28.93 9.57
C VAL A 47 12.70 -28.25 8.28
N PRO A 48 12.34 -28.98 7.21
CA PRO A 48 11.96 -28.36 5.94
C PRO A 48 10.55 -27.80 6.03
N GLU A 49 10.43 -26.50 5.76
CA GLU A 49 9.18 -25.87 5.37
C GLU A 49 8.61 -26.57 4.12
N PRO A 50 7.29 -26.69 3.96
CA PRO A 50 6.71 -27.09 2.69
C PRO A 50 7.24 -26.16 1.62
N GLU A 51 7.92 -26.72 0.61
CA GLU A 51 8.50 -25.92 -0.46
C GLU A 51 7.39 -25.02 -1.02
N PRO A 52 7.62 -23.69 -1.10
CA PRO A 52 6.75 -22.85 -1.89
C PRO A 52 6.76 -23.45 -3.28
N THR A 53 5.58 -23.70 -3.85
CA THR A 53 5.46 -24.00 -5.27
C THR A 53 5.87 -22.74 -6.02
N THR A 54 7.17 -22.49 -6.09
CA THR A 54 7.78 -21.64 -7.10
C THR A 54 7.55 -22.41 -8.39
N VAL A 55 6.48 -22.04 -9.11
CA VAL A 55 6.63 -22.07 -10.56
C VAL A 55 7.80 -21.12 -10.78
N PRO A 56 8.98 -21.61 -11.20
CA PRO A 56 10.08 -20.72 -11.47
C PRO A 56 9.59 -19.80 -12.60
N ASP A 57 9.51 -18.52 -12.30
CA ASP A 57 9.33 -17.49 -13.30
C ASP A 57 10.63 -17.48 -14.12
N THR A 58 10.71 -18.38 -15.10
CA THR A 58 11.92 -18.63 -15.90
C THR A 58 12.12 -17.58 -16.98
N MET A 59 11.23 -16.60 -17.05
CA MET A 59 11.37 -15.45 -17.94
C MET A 59 12.22 -14.39 -17.24
N PRO A 60 13.33 -13.94 -17.84
CA PRO A 60 13.99 -12.71 -17.41
C PRO A 60 12.94 -11.59 -17.38
N GLU A 61 12.86 -10.84 -16.28
CA GLU A 61 12.00 -9.66 -16.15
C GLU A 61 12.17 -8.78 -17.39
N SER A 62 11.16 -8.82 -18.27
CA SER A 62 11.09 -8.05 -19.51
C SER A 62 10.22 -6.83 -19.24
N PRO A 63 10.65 -5.61 -19.61
CA PRO A 63 9.85 -4.39 -19.43
C PRO A 63 8.57 -4.39 -20.30
N TYR A 64 8.38 -5.42 -21.13
CA TYR A 64 7.21 -5.60 -21.98
C TYR A 64 6.37 -6.82 -21.56
N ARG A 65 6.59 -7.38 -20.37
CA ARG A 65 5.91 -8.59 -19.89
C ARG A 65 4.39 -8.48 -20.01
N TYR A 66 3.81 -7.36 -19.61
CA TYR A 66 2.37 -7.11 -19.70
C TYR A 66 1.85 -7.24 -21.15
N LEU A 67 2.64 -6.84 -22.16
CA LEU A 67 2.29 -7.04 -23.56
C LEU A 67 2.47 -8.49 -24.02
N LEU A 68 3.45 -9.21 -23.47
CA LEU A 68 3.78 -10.58 -23.86
C LEU A 68 2.80 -11.61 -23.30
N GLU A 69 2.33 -11.39 -22.08
CA GLU A 69 1.45 -12.29 -21.33
C GLU A 69 -0.04 -11.97 -21.51
N ALA A 70 -0.36 -10.97 -22.34
CA ALA A 70 -1.73 -10.56 -22.65
C ALA A 70 -2.60 -11.73 -23.11
N ASP A 71 -3.71 -11.95 -22.41
CA ASP A 71 -4.71 -12.96 -22.80
C ASP A 71 -5.52 -12.52 -24.03
N ASN A 72 -6.40 -13.39 -24.53
CA ASN A 72 -7.15 -13.09 -25.76
C ASN A 72 -8.01 -11.80 -25.66
N GLU A 73 -8.52 -11.45 -24.48
CA GLU A 73 -9.30 -10.23 -24.28
C GLU A 73 -8.39 -9.01 -24.21
N GLU A 74 -7.31 -9.09 -23.44
CA GLU A 74 -6.28 -8.06 -23.32
C GLU A 74 -5.61 -7.75 -24.66
N GLN A 75 -5.44 -8.76 -25.52
CA GLN A 75 -4.94 -8.61 -26.88
C GLN A 75 -5.87 -7.75 -27.75
N GLU A 76 -7.18 -7.97 -27.69
CA GLU A 76 -8.18 -7.16 -28.42
C GLU A 76 -8.23 -5.72 -27.89
N ILE A 77 -8.11 -5.55 -26.57
CA ILE A 77 -8.01 -4.24 -25.93
C ILE A 77 -6.75 -3.51 -26.41
N LEU A 78 -5.59 -4.16 -26.41
CA LEU A 78 -4.35 -3.57 -26.93
C LEU A 78 -4.51 -3.15 -28.39
N PHE A 79 -5.19 -3.95 -29.21
CA PHE A 79 -5.49 -3.57 -30.59
C PHE A 79 -6.42 -2.36 -30.69
N SER A 80 -7.34 -2.17 -29.75
CA SER A 80 -8.14 -0.95 -29.68
C SER A 80 -7.29 0.26 -29.32
N TYR A 81 -6.30 0.12 -28.43
CA TYR A 81 -5.36 1.20 -28.10
C TYR A 81 -4.52 1.58 -29.31
N ILE A 82 -3.99 0.59 -30.04
CA ILE A 82 -3.19 0.82 -31.26
C ILE A 82 -3.98 1.60 -32.33
N GLU A 83 -5.29 1.38 -32.48
CA GLU A 83 -6.10 2.17 -33.42
C GLU A 83 -6.14 3.66 -33.10
N ASN A 84 -6.01 4.01 -31.81
CA ASN A 84 -6.08 5.38 -31.33
C ASN A 84 -4.71 6.06 -31.19
N CYS A 85 -3.61 5.32 -31.39
CA CYS A 85 -2.26 5.88 -31.33
C CYS A 85 -2.05 7.00 -32.37
N TYR A 86 -1.22 7.97 -32.01
CA TYR A 86 -0.85 9.14 -32.83
C TYR A 86 0.23 8.82 -33.89
N VAL A 87 0.09 7.68 -34.57
CA VAL A 87 0.98 7.19 -35.65
C VAL A 87 0.20 6.97 -36.94
N SER A 88 0.89 6.70 -38.06
CA SER A 88 0.21 6.48 -39.35
C SER A 88 -0.59 5.17 -39.38
N ASP A 89 -1.61 5.10 -40.23
CA ASP A 89 -2.44 3.88 -40.39
C ASP A 89 -1.63 2.65 -40.83
N GLU A 90 -0.54 2.86 -41.57
CA GLU A 90 0.33 1.77 -41.98
C GLU A 90 1.13 1.24 -40.78
N GLU A 91 1.67 2.13 -39.94
CA GLU A 91 2.35 1.73 -38.71
C GLU A 91 1.42 1.00 -37.75
N LYS A 92 0.14 1.41 -37.65
CA LYS A 92 -0.87 0.69 -36.85
C LYS A 92 -1.06 -0.75 -37.33
N LYS A 93 -1.15 -0.96 -38.66
CA LYS A 93 -1.25 -2.31 -39.25
C LYS A 93 0.00 -3.14 -38.98
N GLU A 94 1.18 -2.54 -39.12
CA GLU A 94 2.46 -3.21 -38.83
C GLU A 94 2.55 -3.63 -37.37
N MET A 95 2.22 -2.74 -36.43
CA MET A 95 2.18 -3.01 -34.99
C MET A 95 1.25 -4.18 -34.68
N LYS A 96 0.00 -4.14 -35.17
CA LYS A 96 -0.97 -5.23 -34.95
C LYS A 96 -0.49 -6.56 -35.53
N LYS A 97 0.05 -6.54 -36.75
CA LYS A 97 0.55 -7.75 -37.42
C LYS A 97 1.71 -8.36 -36.62
N ALA A 98 2.63 -7.54 -36.13
CA ALA A 98 3.77 -8.00 -35.37
C ALA A 98 3.36 -8.56 -33.99
N MET A 99 2.45 -7.89 -33.27
CA MET A 99 1.93 -8.43 -32.00
C MET A 99 1.26 -9.80 -32.17
N LYS A 100 0.46 -10.01 -33.23
CA LYS A 100 -0.11 -11.33 -33.57
C LYS A 100 0.96 -12.40 -33.79
N ASP A 101 2.05 -12.04 -34.45
CA ASP A 101 3.15 -12.97 -34.72
C ASP A 101 3.91 -13.32 -33.42
N ILE A 102 4.19 -12.31 -32.58
CA ILE A 102 4.84 -12.46 -31.28
C ILE A 102 4.04 -13.40 -30.37
N TRP A 103 2.74 -13.14 -30.17
CA TRP A 103 1.90 -14.00 -29.32
C TRP A 103 1.80 -15.43 -29.83
N LYS A 104 1.82 -15.64 -31.15
CA LYS A 104 1.80 -16.98 -31.74
C LYS A 104 3.08 -17.77 -31.47
N ARG A 105 4.22 -17.11 -31.38
CA ARG A 105 5.52 -17.75 -31.10
C ARG A 105 5.75 -18.00 -29.61
N GLY A 106 4.97 -17.36 -28.73
CA GLY A 106 5.12 -17.44 -27.29
C GLY A 106 6.31 -16.61 -26.78
N PRO A 107 6.33 -16.31 -25.48
CA PRO A 107 7.29 -15.37 -24.90
C PRO A 107 8.75 -15.89 -24.88
N ASP A 108 8.98 -17.19 -25.09
CA ASP A 108 10.31 -17.80 -25.07
C ASP A 108 11.10 -17.62 -26.39
N GLN A 109 10.48 -17.06 -27.44
CA GLN A 109 11.07 -16.94 -28.79
C GLN A 109 11.20 -15.49 -29.26
N ILE A 110 11.34 -14.54 -28.34
CA ILE A 110 11.47 -13.11 -28.64
C ILE A 110 12.83 -12.79 -29.26
N THR A 111 12.80 -12.10 -30.40
CA THR A 111 13.99 -11.62 -31.11
C THR A 111 14.30 -10.16 -30.79
N GLU A 112 15.49 -9.69 -31.18
CA GLU A 112 15.84 -8.26 -31.06
C GLU A 112 14.85 -7.36 -31.84
N GLN A 113 14.40 -7.82 -33.01
CA GLN A 113 13.41 -7.09 -33.81
C GLN A 113 12.03 -7.04 -33.13
N ASP A 114 11.67 -8.09 -32.39
CA ASP A 114 10.44 -8.12 -31.59
C ASP A 114 10.53 -7.10 -30.45
N ASN A 115 11.68 -7.00 -29.77
CA ASN A 115 11.88 -6.00 -28.72
C ASN A 115 11.75 -4.56 -29.27
N LEU A 116 12.28 -4.28 -30.46
CA LEU A 116 12.08 -2.97 -31.11
C LEU A 116 10.60 -2.69 -31.41
N MET A 117 9.84 -3.72 -31.79
CA MET A 117 8.42 -3.56 -32.04
C MET A 117 7.61 -3.43 -30.75
N LEU A 118 7.92 -4.20 -29.71
CA LEU A 118 7.32 -4.09 -28.38
C LEU A 118 7.57 -2.70 -27.79
N ASP A 119 8.79 -2.16 -27.94
CA ASP A 119 9.12 -0.80 -27.53
C ASP A 119 8.28 0.24 -28.26
N LYS A 120 8.12 0.09 -29.59
CA LYS A 120 7.27 0.98 -30.41
C LYS A 120 5.80 0.91 -29.95
N VAL A 121 5.27 -0.30 -29.76
CA VAL A 121 3.90 -0.52 -29.27
C VAL A 121 3.70 0.10 -27.88
N ALA A 122 4.60 -0.18 -26.95
CA ALA A 122 4.55 0.33 -25.59
C ALA A 122 4.57 1.87 -25.56
N LYS A 123 5.50 2.51 -26.29
CA LYS A 123 5.61 3.98 -26.32
C LYS A 123 4.40 4.65 -26.97
N SER A 124 3.94 4.15 -28.12
CA SER A 124 2.79 4.75 -28.82
C SER A 124 1.48 4.58 -28.06
N THR A 125 1.27 3.44 -27.38
CA THR A 125 0.08 3.23 -26.54
C THR A 125 0.16 4.04 -25.26
N ALA A 126 1.34 4.11 -24.62
CA ALA A 126 1.57 4.94 -23.45
C ALA A 126 1.31 6.42 -23.71
N GLU A 127 1.76 6.97 -24.86
CA GLU A 127 1.51 8.36 -25.23
C GLU A 127 0.01 8.66 -25.30
N TYR A 128 -0.76 7.82 -26.02
CA TYR A 128 -2.21 7.93 -26.10
C TYR A 128 -2.89 7.81 -24.73
N LEU A 129 -2.52 6.80 -23.92
CA LEU A 129 -3.18 6.53 -22.65
C LEU A 129 -2.85 7.58 -21.59
N ASN A 130 -1.62 8.10 -21.55
CA ASN A 130 -1.28 9.23 -20.67
C ASN A 130 -2.03 10.50 -21.05
N ASP A 131 -2.22 10.79 -22.34
CA ASP A 131 -2.99 11.95 -22.78
C ASP A 131 -4.49 11.78 -22.42
N LYS A 132 -5.01 10.56 -22.57
CA LYS A 132 -6.41 10.24 -22.28
C LYS A 132 -6.74 10.22 -20.78
N TYR A 133 -5.88 9.62 -19.97
CA TYR A 133 -6.14 9.32 -18.55
C TYR A 133 -5.28 10.12 -17.58
N GLY A 134 -4.19 10.74 -18.05
CA GLY A 134 -3.20 11.36 -17.18
C GLY A 134 -3.61 12.71 -16.60
N ASN A 135 -3.47 12.83 -15.28
CA ASN A 135 -3.16 14.07 -14.58
C ASN A 135 -1.79 13.88 -13.94
N VAL A 136 -0.77 14.65 -14.35
CA VAL A 136 0.63 14.33 -14.07
C VAL A 136 1.02 14.61 -12.61
N GLY A 137 1.36 13.54 -11.90
CA GLY A 137 2.13 13.54 -10.65
C GLY A 137 2.24 12.15 -10.05
N ILE A 138 3.45 11.63 -9.86
CA ILE A 138 3.73 10.50 -8.97
C ILE A 138 3.64 11.05 -7.55
N LYS A 139 2.42 11.08 -7.02
CA LYS A 139 2.10 11.36 -5.63
C LYS A 139 0.94 10.45 -5.33
N TRP A 140 0.91 9.84 -4.15
CA TRP A 140 -0.32 9.27 -3.57
C TRP A 140 -1.43 10.32 -3.63
N SER A 141 -2.16 10.36 -4.73
CA SER A 141 -3.05 11.48 -5.03
C SER A 141 -4.41 11.17 -4.41
N GLY A 142 -4.63 11.73 -3.21
CA GLY A 142 -5.87 11.50 -2.48
C GLY A 142 -5.82 11.97 -1.01
N PRO A 143 -6.98 12.08 -0.33
CA PRO A 143 -7.08 12.69 0.99
C PRO A 143 -6.34 11.85 2.06
N ASN A 144 -5.16 12.33 2.47
CA ASN A 144 -4.39 11.99 3.69
C ASN A 144 -4.46 10.54 4.20
N MET A 145 -4.44 9.56 3.29
CA MET A 145 -4.58 8.15 3.63
C MET A 145 -3.36 7.63 4.42
N HIS A 146 -2.14 8.05 4.06
CA HIS A 146 -0.94 7.82 4.87
C HIS A 146 -1.13 8.31 6.31
N GLY A 147 -1.67 9.52 6.46
CA GLY A 147 -1.94 10.11 7.77
C GLY A 147 -2.97 9.31 8.55
N ASP A 148 -4.05 8.86 7.91
CA ASP A 148 -5.09 8.06 8.55
C ASP A 148 -4.53 6.72 9.06
N ILE A 149 -3.72 6.03 8.26
CA ILE A 149 -3.11 4.75 8.63
C ILE A 149 -2.29 4.89 9.92
N ILE A 150 -1.38 5.87 9.99
CA ILE A 150 -0.54 6.05 11.18
C ILE A 150 -1.34 6.58 12.37
N HIS A 151 -2.33 7.43 12.13
CA HIS A 151 -3.20 7.96 13.19
C HIS A 151 -3.93 6.82 13.88
N ILE A 152 -4.57 5.94 13.11
CA ILE A 152 -5.30 4.78 13.63
C ILE A 152 -4.35 3.86 14.42
N ALA A 153 -3.16 3.58 13.87
CA ALA A 153 -2.15 2.79 14.56
C ALA A 153 -1.73 3.40 15.91
N CYS A 154 -1.53 4.73 15.95
CA CYS A 154 -1.19 5.46 17.18
C CYS A 154 -2.31 5.37 18.22
N ILE A 155 -3.57 5.61 17.82
CA ILE A 155 -4.73 5.55 18.71
C ILE A 155 -4.91 4.15 19.29
N LYS A 156 -4.77 3.09 18.49
CA LYS A 156 -4.85 1.69 18.95
C LYS A 156 -3.79 1.35 20.00
N TRP A 157 -2.64 2.01 19.94
CA TRP A 157 -1.55 1.89 20.90
C TRP A 157 -1.68 2.80 22.13
N GLY A 158 -2.78 3.57 22.24
CA GLY A 158 -3.02 4.48 23.37
C GLY A 158 -2.17 5.75 23.33
N VAL A 159 -1.66 6.13 22.16
CA VAL A 159 -0.97 7.42 21.96
C VAL A 159 -1.98 8.55 22.15
N SER A 160 -1.57 9.65 22.77
CA SER A 160 -2.44 10.82 22.94
C SER A 160 -2.90 11.37 21.59
N THR A 161 -4.14 11.87 21.52
CA THR A 161 -4.73 12.39 20.27
C THR A 161 -3.87 13.47 19.63
N SER A 162 -3.26 14.36 20.42
CA SER A 162 -2.37 15.40 19.89
C SER A 162 -1.14 14.82 19.18
N ASN A 163 -0.51 13.80 19.76
CA ASN A 163 0.67 13.17 19.19
C ASN A 163 0.30 12.30 17.97
N ALA A 164 -0.82 11.58 18.03
CA ALA A 164 -1.37 10.86 16.89
C ALA A 164 -1.70 11.82 15.73
N GLN A 165 -2.18 13.04 16.02
CA GLN A 165 -2.39 14.08 15.01
C GLN A 165 -1.07 14.62 14.43
N THR A 166 -0.03 14.75 15.25
CA THR A 166 1.32 15.10 14.76
C THR A 166 1.82 14.07 13.75
N ALA A 167 1.68 12.77 14.05
CA ALA A 167 2.04 11.71 13.11
C ALA A 167 1.19 11.78 11.83
N ASN A 168 -0.13 11.93 11.98
CA ASN A 168 -1.07 12.07 10.86
C ASN A 168 -0.66 13.19 9.88
N ASN A 169 -0.41 14.38 10.40
CA ASN A 169 -0.07 15.55 9.58
C ASN A 169 1.33 15.45 8.96
N SER A 170 2.22 14.66 9.58
CA SER A 170 3.60 14.49 9.13
C SER A 170 3.71 13.42 8.05
N ALA A 171 2.84 12.42 8.07
CA ALA A 171 2.87 11.30 7.13
C ALA A 171 2.84 11.69 5.64
N PRO A 172 2.07 12.68 5.14
CA PRO A 172 2.12 13.04 3.72
C PRO A 172 3.30 13.96 3.34
N VAL A 173 4.09 14.45 4.31
CA VAL A 173 5.15 15.44 4.04
C VAL A 173 6.30 14.89 3.18
N PRO A 174 6.74 13.62 3.29
CA PRO A 174 7.82 13.09 2.46
C PRO A 174 7.60 13.24 0.95
N ASP A 175 6.34 13.20 0.48
CA ASP A 175 5.97 13.44 -0.94
C ASP A 175 6.41 14.82 -1.48
N THR A 176 6.80 15.73 -0.59
CA THR A 176 7.22 17.10 -0.92
C THR A 176 8.74 17.30 -0.87
N TRP A 177 9.52 16.31 -0.41
CA TRP A 177 10.96 16.47 -0.19
C TRP A 177 11.79 16.35 -1.47
N ASN A 178 11.29 15.61 -2.46
CA ASN A 178 12.00 15.33 -3.69
C ASN A 178 11.08 15.51 -4.90
N SER A 179 11.67 15.57 -6.09
CA SER A 179 10.94 15.64 -7.36
C SER A 179 11.59 14.77 -8.43
N GLY A 180 10.82 14.41 -9.45
CA GLY A 180 11.28 13.62 -10.58
C GLY A 180 11.83 12.26 -10.15
N PHE A 181 12.93 11.83 -10.77
CA PHE A 181 13.56 10.54 -10.49
C PHE A 181 13.83 10.31 -9.00
N TRP A 182 14.33 11.33 -8.29
CA TRP A 182 14.65 11.20 -6.87
C TRP A 182 13.41 11.03 -6.00
N GLN A 183 12.25 11.52 -6.44
CA GLN A 183 11.01 11.25 -5.74
C GLN A 183 10.64 9.77 -5.86
N SER A 184 10.54 9.25 -7.09
CA SER A 184 10.24 7.82 -7.30
C SER A 184 11.24 6.93 -6.55
N TYR A 185 12.54 7.18 -6.70
CA TYR A 185 13.60 6.37 -6.08
C TYR A 185 13.51 6.30 -4.54
N ASN A 186 13.05 7.37 -3.88
CA ASN A 186 12.95 7.43 -2.43
C ASN A 186 11.67 6.80 -1.85
N HIS A 187 10.65 6.58 -2.69
CA HIS A 187 9.31 6.14 -2.30
C HIS A 187 8.98 4.71 -2.75
N TYR A 188 9.93 4.04 -3.41
CA TYR A 188 9.73 2.69 -3.92
C TYR A 188 10.83 1.74 -3.41
N TYR A 189 10.56 0.45 -3.53
CA TYR A 189 11.57 -0.59 -3.46
C TYR A 189 11.14 -1.85 -4.22
N ASP A 190 11.91 -2.21 -5.24
CA ASP A 190 11.75 -3.48 -5.94
C ASP A 190 12.51 -4.60 -5.19
N PRO A 191 11.81 -5.59 -4.61
CA PRO A 191 12.44 -6.68 -3.87
C PRO A 191 13.12 -7.73 -4.76
N VAL A 192 12.81 -7.79 -6.05
CA VAL A 192 13.44 -8.69 -7.04
C VAL A 192 14.79 -8.12 -7.47
N LEU A 193 14.82 -6.82 -7.81
CA LEU A 193 16.04 -6.12 -8.24
C LEU A 193 16.88 -5.61 -7.06
N ASN A 194 16.28 -5.56 -5.87
CA ASN A 194 16.85 -4.97 -4.66
C ASN A 194 17.28 -3.51 -4.87
N THR A 195 16.42 -2.73 -5.53
CA THR A 195 16.61 -1.32 -5.89
C THR A 195 15.53 -0.45 -5.27
N GLY A 196 15.85 0.82 -4.98
CA GLY A 196 14.96 1.75 -4.29
C GLY A 196 15.33 1.98 -2.82
N TYR A 197 14.89 3.11 -2.27
CA TYR A 197 15.40 3.64 -1.00
C TYR A 197 14.35 3.77 0.10
N ALA A 198 13.09 3.41 -0.18
CA ALA A 198 12.00 3.51 0.80
C ALA A 198 12.27 2.72 2.10
N PRO A 199 12.80 1.47 2.09
CA PRO A 199 13.12 0.76 3.33
C PRO A 199 14.14 1.48 4.21
N THR A 200 15.20 2.00 3.60
CA THR A 200 16.25 2.77 4.29
C THR A 200 15.68 4.06 4.88
N ASN A 201 14.85 4.77 4.11
CA ASN A 201 14.17 5.97 4.59
C ASN A 201 13.21 5.66 5.74
N CYS A 202 12.42 4.59 5.64
CA CYS A 202 11.55 4.12 6.71
C CYS A 202 12.33 3.91 8.02
N ALA A 203 13.45 3.18 7.94
CA ALA A 203 14.28 2.86 9.10
C ALA A 203 14.98 4.07 9.72
N ASN A 204 15.57 4.93 8.88
CA ASN A 204 16.22 6.15 9.35
C ASN A 204 15.23 7.02 10.14
N ARG A 205 14.00 7.19 9.63
CA ARG A 205 12.97 7.97 10.32
C ARG A 205 12.45 7.27 11.58
N ALA A 206 12.28 5.95 11.57
CA ALA A 206 11.88 5.19 12.76
C ALA A 206 12.90 5.29 13.89
N ASN A 207 14.19 5.18 13.57
CA ASN A 207 15.27 5.27 14.56
C ASN A 207 15.36 6.68 15.17
N ILE A 208 15.28 7.72 14.33
CA ILE A 208 15.22 9.11 14.83
C ILE A 208 13.98 9.32 15.72
N ALA A 209 12.83 8.78 15.33
CA ALA A 209 11.61 8.85 16.14
C ALA A 209 11.81 8.19 17.52
N LYS A 210 12.44 7.02 17.56
CA LYS A 210 12.77 6.28 18.78
C LYS A 210 13.72 7.07 19.69
N ASP A 211 14.75 7.69 19.13
CA ASP A 211 15.69 8.51 19.89
C ASP A 211 15.00 9.73 20.54
N TYR A 212 14.12 10.40 19.79
CA TYR A 212 13.30 11.49 20.34
C TYR A 212 12.33 10.99 21.41
N TYR A 213 11.72 9.82 21.21
CA TYR A 213 10.80 9.23 22.19
C TYR A 213 11.51 8.92 23.51
N ASN A 214 12.68 8.27 23.44
CA ASN A 214 13.52 7.94 24.60
C ASN A 214 14.03 9.19 25.33
N SER A 215 14.18 10.31 24.61
CA SER A 215 14.56 11.60 25.17
C SER A 215 13.37 12.42 25.70
N GLY A 216 12.15 11.86 25.70
CA GLY A 216 10.93 12.54 26.15
C GLY A 216 10.41 13.64 25.20
N GLN A 217 10.97 13.76 23.99
CA GLN A 217 10.59 14.74 22.98
C GLN A 217 9.47 14.20 22.09
N TYR A 218 8.30 13.97 22.68
CA TYR A 218 7.22 13.23 22.03
C TYR A 218 6.74 13.86 20.71
N THR A 219 6.56 15.18 20.63
CA THR A 219 6.11 15.81 19.37
C THR A 219 7.07 15.51 18.21
N SER A 220 8.38 15.62 18.42
CA SER A 220 9.39 15.26 17.41
C SER A 220 9.41 13.76 17.12
N ALA A 221 9.22 12.92 18.15
CA ALA A 221 9.11 11.47 17.96
C ALA A 221 7.95 11.11 17.02
N TYR A 222 6.76 11.64 17.26
CA TYR A 222 5.58 11.34 16.45
C TYR A 222 5.62 12.01 15.07
N GLN A 223 6.30 13.15 14.93
CA GLN A 223 6.60 13.74 13.62
C GLN A 223 7.45 12.78 12.76
N HIS A 224 8.55 12.29 13.30
CA HIS A 224 9.43 11.34 12.59
C HIS A 224 8.78 9.96 12.40
N LEU A 225 7.93 9.52 13.32
CA LEU A 225 7.12 8.31 13.13
C LEU A 225 6.13 8.49 11.95
N GLY A 226 5.51 9.67 11.81
CA GLY A 226 4.72 9.99 10.62
C GLY A 226 5.55 9.85 9.34
N TYR A 227 6.76 10.41 9.30
CA TYR A 227 7.66 10.27 8.15
C TYR A 227 8.09 8.81 7.87
N SER A 228 8.33 8.02 8.92
CA SER A 228 8.68 6.60 8.76
C SER A 228 7.51 5.79 8.21
N SER A 229 6.32 6.05 8.76
CA SER A 229 5.07 5.40 8.37
C SER A 229 4.72 5.65 6.91
N HIS A 230 5.02 6.84 6.39
CA HIS A 230 4.87 7.15 4.97
C HIS A 230 5.52 6.09 4.07
N TYR A 231 6.83 5.88 4.22
CA TYR A 231 7.58 4.92 3.41
C TYR A 231 7.13 3.47 3.64
N MET A 232 6.69 3.13 4.85
CA MET A 232 6.09 1.82 5.12
C MET A 232 4.75 1.66 4.38
N ALA A 233 3.93 2.70 4.33
CA ALA A 233 2.65 2.70 3.64
C ALA A 233 2.81 2.69 2.11
N ASP A 234 3.81 3.38 1.56
CA ASP A 234 4.18 3.28 0.15
C ASP A 234 4.45 1.83 -0.25
N LEU A 235 5.27 1.10 0.52
CA LEU A 235 5.57 -0.31 0.25
C LEU A 235 4.38 -1.24 0.50
N GLY A 236 3.34 -0.72 1.15
CA GLY A 236 2.02 -1.30 1.24
C GLY A 236 1.22 -1.27 -0.07
N ASN A 237 1.57 -0.38 -0.99
CA ASN A 237 0.99 -0.29 -2.33
C ASN A 237 1.83 -1.13 -3.31
N PRO A 238 1.27 -2.17 -3.96
CA PRO A 238 2.01 -2.97 -4.93
C PRO A 238 2.70 -2.14 -6.01
N MET A 239 2.11 -1.02 -6.45
CA MET A 239 2.70 -0.14 -7.47
C MET A 239 4.04 0.51 -7.05
N HIS A 240 4.44 0.45 -5.78
CA HIS A 240 5.74 0.92 -5.30
C HIS A 240 6.80 -0.19 -5.23
N THR A 241 6.51 -1.36 -5.80
CA THR A 241 7.35 -2.56 -5.63
C THR A 241 7.95 -3.13 -6.91
N GLY A 242 7.82 -2.45 -8.05
CA GLY A 242 8.43 -2.86 -9.32
C GLY A 242 7.78 -2.22 -10.54
N LYS A 243 7.99 -2.80 -11.73
CA LYS A 243 7.47 -2.29 -13.02
C LYS A 243 7.89 -0.83 -13.28
N GLU A 244 9.11 -0.43 -12.89
CA GLU A 244 9.52 0.98 -12.96
C GLU A 244 9.54 1.51 -14.41
N SER A 245 9.94 0.68 -15.37
CA SER A 245 9.92 1.01 -16.80
C SER A 245 8.50 1.24 -17.31
N GLU A 246 7.59 0.33 -16.98
CA GLU A 246 6.21 0.32 -17.43
C GLU A 246 5.42 1.45 -16.79
N GLN A 247 5.67 1.76 -15.52
CA GLN A 247 5.07 2.89 -14.82
C GLN A 247 5.67 4.23 -15.25
N TYR A 248 6.96 4.28 -15.62
CA TYR A 248 7.55 5.48 -16.21
C TYR A 248 6.88 5.84 -17.54
N LEU A 249 6.63 4.83 -18.38
CA LEU A 249 5.89 4.99 -19.62
C LEU A 249 4.41 5.26 -19.37
N ASN A 250 3.76 4.54 -18.46
CA ASN A 250 2.31 4.60 -18.21
C ASN A 250 2.01 5.16 -16.82
N GLN A 251 2.44 6.40 -16.56
CA GLN A 251 2.27 7.04 -15.24
C GLN A 251 0.81 7.09 -14.79
N TRP A 252 -0.11 7.19 -15.76
CA TRP A 252 -1.55 7.17 -15.51
C TRP A 252 -2.03 5.93 -14.75
N VAL A 253 -1.40 4.75 -14.92
CA VAL A 253 -1.80 3.51 -14.23
C VAL A 253 -1.67 3.67 -12.72
N HIS A 254 -0.53 4.19 -12.28
CA HIS A 254 -0.24 4.46 -10.88
C HIS A 254 -1.23 5.47 -10.29
N THR A 255 -1.37 6.63 -10.94
CA THR A 255 -2.27 7.70 -10.48
C THR A 255 -3.73 7.26 -10.46
N SER A 256 -4.18 6.46 -11.44
CA SER A 256 -5.54 5.95 -11.50
C SER A 256 -5.87 5.00 -10.35
N TYR A 257 -4.97 4.07 -10.04
CA TYR A 257 -5.17 3.16 -8.92
C TYR A 257 -5.23 3.91 -7.58
N GLU A 258 -4.30 4.84 -7.33
CA GLU A 258 -4.29 5.63 -6.10
C GLU A 258 -5.54 6.52 -5.98
N SER A 259 -5.97 7.13 -7.09
CA SER A 259 -7.22 7.90 -7.15
C SER A 259 -8.44 7.02 -6.86
N TYR A 260 -8.44 5.77 -7.35
CA TYR A 260 -9.49 4.80 -7.05
C TYR A 260 -9.56 4.48 -5.55
N VAL A 261 -8.42 4.20 -4.91
CA VAL A 261 -8.36 3.94 -3.46
C VAL A 261 -8.81 5.18 -2.67
N ALA A 262 -8.35 6.37 -3.09
CA ALA A 262 -8.73 7.66 -2.52
C ALA A 262 -10.25 7.89 -2.54
N ASN A 263 -10.88 7.67 -3.70
CA ASN A 263 -12.32 7.84 -3.89
C ASN A 263 -13.15 6.83 -3.11
N ASN A 264 -12.56 5.67 -2.77
CA ASN A 264 -13.19 4.63 -1.95
C ASN A 264 -12.69 4.61 -0.50
N TRP A 265 -11.95 5.64 -0.06
CA TRP A 265 -11.33 5.62 1.27
C TRP A 265 -12.36 5.71 2.39
N ASN A 266 -13.25 6.71 2.33
CA ASN A 266 -14.32 6.93 3.33
C ASN A 266 -15.72 6.56 2.80
N THR A 267 -15.83 6.19 1.54
CA THR A 267 -17.09 5.94 0.80
C THR A 267 -16.95 4.71 -0.07
N GLY A 268 -18.04 4.22 -0.67
CA GLY A 268 -17.99 3.03 -1.51
C GLY A 268 -17.52 1.80 -0.72
N TYR A 269 -16.39 1.20 -1.13
CA TYR A 269 -15.78 0.08 -0.40
C TYR A 269 -15.28 0.43 1.00
N ASN A 270 -15.13 1.73 1.30
CA ASN A 270 -14.77 2.26 2.62
C ASN A 270 -13.48 1.62 3.15
N TYR A 271 -12.40 1.73 2.37
CA TYR A 271 -11.11 1.11 2.65
C TYR A 271 -10.50 1.52 3.99
N LYS A 272 -10.83 2.69 4.53
CA LYS A 272 -10.44 3.09 5.88
C LYS A 272 -10.92 2.10 6.94
N ASN A 273 -12.08 1.46 6.77
CA ASN A 273 -12.57 0.45 7.71
C ASN A 273 -11.65 -0.78 7.77
N VAL A 274 -10.98 -1.15 6.68
CA VAL A 274 -10.02 -2.27 6.69
C VAL A 274 -8.88 -1.97 7.67
N VAL A 275 -8.35 -0.76 7.62
CA VAL A 275 -7.30 -0.29 8.53
C VAL A 275 -7.82 -0.20 9.96
N GLN A 276 -9.01 0.35 10.17
CA GLN A 276 -9.63 0.48 11.49
C GLN A 276 -9.93 -0.87 12.15
N ASN A 277 -10.40 -1.85 11.37
CA ASN A 277 -10.78 -3.18 11.86
C ASN A 277 -9.60 -4.14 11.99
N THR A 278 -8.41 -3.76 11.51
CA THR A 278 -7.21 -4.57 11.73
C THR A 278 -6.80 -4.48 13.20
N GLY A 279 -6.92 -5.60 13.92
CA GLY A 279 -6.61 -5.70 15.36
C GLY A 279 -5.29 -6.40 15.70
N THR A 280 -4.59 -6.93 14.70
CA THR A 280 -3.30 -7.62 14.86
C THR A 280 -2.15 -6.74 14.37
N TYR A 281 -0.92 -6.96 14.82
CA TYR A 281 0.27 -6.23 14.34
C TYR A 281 1.48 -7.15 14.14
N TYR A 282 2.41 -6.76 13.28
CA TYR A 282 3.72 -7.44 13.18
C TYR A 282 4.71 -6.78 14.12
N SER A 283 5.48 -7.60 14.85
CA SER A 283 6.53 -7.10 15.73
C SER A 283 7.72 -6.61 14.89
N ILE A 284 8.20 -5.39 15.15
CA ILE A 284 9.31 -4.80 14.41
C ILE A 284 10.51 -4.65 15.35
N THR A 285 11.62 -5.28 14.98
CA THR A 285 12.93 -5.09 15.62
C THR A 285 13.93 -4.41 14.67
N ASN A 286 13.76 -4.64 13.36
CA ASN A 286 14.50 -3.98 12.30
C ASN A 286 13.50 -3.37 11.31
N PRO A 287 13.27 -2.04 11.36
CA PRO A 287 12.34 -1.37 10.47
C PRO A 287 12.69 -1.50 8.98
N GLU A 288 13.98 -1.52 8.62
CA GLU A 288 14.40 -1.65 7.21
C GLU A 288 14.02 -3.02 6.67
N GLN A 289 14.32 -4.09 7.42
CA GLN A 289 13.96 -5.44 7.02
C GLN A 289 12.44 -5.62 6.98
N SER A 290 11.71 -5.05 7.95
CA SER A 290 10.25 -5.12 7.98
C SER A 290 9.63 -4.42 6.77
N ALA A 291 10.19 -3.28 6.35
CA ALA A 291 9.78 -2.58 5.14
C ALA A 291 10.04 -3.42 3.87
N LYS A 292 11.20 -4.10 3.77
CA LYS A 292 11.49 -5.04 2.67
C LYS A 292 10.55 -6.25 2.66
N ASN A 293 10.19 -6.78 3.83
CA ASN A 293 9.24 -7.88 3.97
C ASN A 293 7.85 -7.46 3.50
N LEU A 294 7.39 -6.26 3.88
CA LEU A 294 6.12 -5.71 3.37
C LEU A 294 6.14 -5.56 1.85
N ALA A 295 7.19 -4.95 1.29
CA ALA A 295 7.35 -4.79 -0.15
C ALA A 295 7.33 -6.14 -0.89
N SER A 296 8.03 -7.15 -0.36
CA SER A 296 8.02 -8.51 -0.92
C SER A 296 6.63 -9.13 -0.88
N ALA A 297 5.88 -8.90 0.21
CA ALA A 297 4.54 -9.44 0.39
C ALA A 297 3.47 -8.75 -0.46
N THR A 298 3.66 -7.49 -0.86
CA THR A 298 2.73 -6.74 -1.73
C THR A 298 3.13 -6.87 -3.20
N ARG A 299 4.40 -7.13 -3.50
CA ARG A 299 4.91 -7.39 -4.87
C ARG A 299 4.21 -8.55 -5.56
N SER A 300 3.78 -9.57 -4.83
CA SER A 300 3.05 -10.70 -5.41
C SER A 300 1.75 -10.28 -6.09
N ASP A 301 1.16 -9.15 -5.68
CA ASP A 301 -0.08 -8.62 -6.22
C ASP A 301 0.15 -7.59 -7.36
N LEU A 302 1.42 -7.19 -7.62
CA LEU A 302 1.73 -6.10 -8.57
C LEU A 302 1.30 -6.40 -10.00
N ASN A 303 1.59 -7.60 -10.52
CA ASN A 303 1.31 -7.90 -11.94
C ASN A 303 -0.20 -7.87 -12.20
N ALA A 304 -0.97 -8.65 -11.44
CA ALA A 304 -2.43 -8.68 -11.55
C ALA A 304 -3.06 -7.29 -11.39
N LEU A 305 -2.59 -6.49 -10.42
CA LEU A 305 -3.11 -5.14 -10.22
C LEU A 305 -2.75 -4.19 -11.37
N TYR A 306 -1.50 -4.21 -11.83
CA TYR A 306 -1.06 -3.37 -12.95
C TYR A 306 -1.83 -3.69 -14.22
N ASP A 307 -1.94 -4.97 -14.55
CA ASP A 307 -2.54 -5.43 -15.79
C ASP A 307 -4.06 -5.12 -15.78
N ALA A 308 -4.75 -5.32 -14.64
CA ALA A 308 -6.15 -4.93 -14.48
C ALA A 308 -6.38 -3.42 -14.72
N VAL A 309 -5.52 -2.56 -14.17
CA VAL A 309 -5.65 -1.10 -14.36
C VAL A 309 -5.30 -0.71 -15.80
N PHE A 310 -4.26 -1.31 -16.37
CA PHE A 310 -3.77 -0.99 -17.73
C PHE A 310 -4.78 -1.39 -18.82
N TYR A 311 -5.32 -2.60 -18.75
CA TYR A 311 -6.25 -3.13 -19.74
C TYR A 311 -7.69 -2.68 -19.51
N TYR A 312 -8.09 -2.43 -18.26
CA TYR A 312 -9.48 -2.08 -17.93
C TYR A 312 -9.61 -0.72 -17.22
N PRO A 313 -9.04 0.37 -17.76
CA PRO A 313 -8.91 1.65 -17.07
C PRO A 313 -10.23 2.27 -16.59
N ASP A 314 -11.31 2.00 -17.31
CA ASP A 314 -12.64 2.57 -17.02
C ASP A 314 -13.47 1.68 -16.06
N THR A 315 -13.06 0.44 -15.82
CA THR A 315 -13.87 -0.56 -15.09
C THR A 315 -13.13 -1.32 -13.99
N PHE A 316 -11.80 -1.23 -13.90
CA PHE A 316 -10.98 -1.97 -12.92
C PHE A 316 -11.43 -1.77 -11.47
N GLY A 317 -12.00 -0.61 -11.13
CA GLY A 317 -12.47 -0.33 -9.77
C GLY A 317 -13.67 -1.17 -9.32
N SER A 318 -14.35 -1.85 -10.25
CA SER A 318 -15.43 -2.81 -9.97
C SER A 318 -14.99 -4.27 -10.02
N ASP A 319 -13.73 -4.52 -10.35
CA ASP A 319 -13.15 -5.86 -10.39
C ASP A 319 -12.98 -6.42 -8.97
N SER A 320 -13.45 -7.66 -8.74
CA SER A 320 -13.37 -8.31 -7.43
C SER A 320 -11.94 -8.52 -6.95
N ASP A 321 -11.02 -8.80 -7.87
CA ASP A 321 -9.62 -9.10 -7.56
C ASP A 321 -8.91 -7.81 -7.16
N VAL A 322 -9.17 -6.70 -7.86
CA VAL A 322 -8.67 -5.37 -7.48
C VAL A 322 -9.14 -5.00 -6.07
N ILE A 323 -10.42 -5.22 -5.76
CA ILE A 323 -10.99 -4.94 -4.44
C ILE A 323 -10.31 -5.82 -3.37
N GLU A 324 -10.17 -7.12 -3.63
CA GLU A 324 -9.56 -8.05 -2.69
C GLU A 324 -8.07 -7.74 -2.45
N ILE A 325 -7.30 -7.50 -3.51
CA ILE A 325 -5.91 -7.04 -3.46
C ILE A 325 -5.82 -5.79 -2.58
N THR A 326 -6.64 -4.78 -2.87
CA THR A 326 -6.62 -3.50 -2.13
C THR A 326 -6.88 -3.72 -0.63
N GLN A 327 -7.89 -4.51 -0.27
CA GLN A 327 -8.20 -4.83 1.12
C GLN A 327 -7.05 -5.59 1.80
N ARG A 328 -6.50 -6.60 1.13
CA ARG A 328 -5.41 -7.43 1.65
C ARG A 328 -4.16 -6.60 1.94
N VAL A 329 -3.74 -5.77 0.99
CA VAL A 329 -2.51 -4.96 1.14
C VAL A 329 -2.67 -3.85 2.17
N LEU A 330 -3.86 -3.21 2.27
CA LEU A 330 -4.16 -2.26 3.34
C LEU A 330 -4.16 -2.90 4.73
N GLY A 331 -4.72 -4.12 4.85
CA GLY A 331 -4.66 -4.89 6.09
C GLY A 331 -3.21 -5.16 6.52
N LYS A 332 -2.36 -5.66 5.61
CA LYS A 332 -0.92 -5.87 5.88
C LYS A 332 -0.24 -4.56 6.28
N THR A 333 -0.48 -3.48 5.54
CA THR A 333 0.09 -2.15 5.81
C THR A 333 -0.28 -1.63 7.20
N ALA A 334 -1.53 -1.83 7.64
CA ALA A 334 -1.98 -1.48 8.98
C ALA A 334 -1.23 -2.27 10.07
N LYS A 335 -1.02 -3.58 9.87
CA LYS A 335 -0.26 -4.44 10.80
C LYS A 335 1.18 -3.95 10.99
N TYR A 336 1.88 -3.62 9.90
CA TYR A 336 3.26 -3.10 9.96
C TYR A 336 3.32 -1.71 10.59
N ASN A 337 2.37 -0.82 10.28
CA ASN A 337 2.35 0.52 10.88
C ASN A 337 2.06 0.47 12.39
N MET A 338 1.22 -0.45 12.87
CA MET A 338 1.11 -0.73 14.30
C MET A 338 2.41 -1.26 14.90
N GLY A 339 3.14 -2.11 14.16
CA GLY A 339 4.49 -2.54 14.52
C GLY A 339 5.47 -1.37 14.69
N LEU A 340 5.45 -0.38 13.79
CA LEU A 340 6.30 0.81 13.87
C LEU A 340 6.01 1.65 15.12
N VAL A 341 4.73 1.82 15.47
CA VAL A 341 4.36 2.52 16.71
C VAL A 341 4.92 1.78 17.93
N LYS A 342 4.84 0.44 17.98
CA LYS A 342 5.41 -0.37 19.07
C LYS A 342 6.94 -0.20 19.12
N TYR A 343 7.62 -0.29 17.97
CA TYR A 343 9.08 -0.17 17.86
C TYR A 343 9.62 1.17 18.37
N VAL A 344 8.94 2.28 18.05
CA VAL A 344 9.34 3.63 18.49
C VAL A 344 9.14 3.82 20.00
N ARG A 345 8.16 3.13 20.59
CA ARG A 345 7.77 3.32 22.00
C ARG A 345 8.44 2.35 22.98
N GLY A 346 8.96 1.22 22.51
CA GLY A 346 9.59 0.17 23.32
C GLY A 346 11.08 0.06 23.07
#